data_AF-A6EQR4-F1
#
_entry.id   AF-A6EQR4-F1
#
_cell.length_a   1.000
_cell.length_b   1.000
_cell.length_c   1.000
_cell.angle_alpha   90.00
_cell.angle_beta   90.00
_cell.angle_gamma   90.00
#
_symmetry.space_group_name_H-M   'P 1'
#
loop_
_entity.id
_entity.type
_entity.pdbx_description
1 polymer ?
#
loop_
_entity_poly.entity_id
_entity_poly.type
_entity_poly.pdbx_seq_one_letter_code
_entity_poly.pdbx_strand_id
1 'polypeptide(L)'
;MKRINILFLLLIPIVGFGQKEYLSEYQKAESLLNSNKIDSAFVKFNELEKSLPKNDTLYQYALWYKVATATHLQETYRYQEDFTQSLKYAKEALNGIEKGIEIFDEEFAKRKFFMVKNIMVANYGLCNYEEGEKWKEKMYQAKENNILPEGIDQFFNYDFFKFEDKNIWGYEWYAKLPKNRFSTSFTKVIYYVYSTNPDGSDKDQLYRLHVLMFHGTNDNFDYVMDKRLETATEDVSGTLYAYTYKEDIDFEKLKNDVKEVLKGNLEPDTKRTMTKDKDGKVKIDVQLNNKKH
;
A
#
# COMPACT_ATOMS: atom_id res chain seq x y z
N MET A 1 -16.37 -3.00 13.46
CA MET A 1 -15.46 -2.75 14.61
C MET A 1 -15.20 -4.06 15.34
N LYS A 2 -14.04 -4.70 15.11
CA LYS A 2 -13.64 -5.90 15.85
C LYS A 2 -12.79 -5.47 17.04
N ARG A 3 -13.19 -5.87 18.26
CA ARG A 3 -12.43 -5.66 19.49
C ARG A 3 -11.13 -6.45 19.41
N ILE A 4 -10.00 -5.78 19.62
CA ILE A 4 -8.70 -6.44 19.76
C ILE A 4 -8.63 -6.93 21.22
N ASN A 5 -8.58 -8.24 21.42
CA ASN A 5 -8.35 -8.85 22.73
C ASN A 5 -6.85 -9.04 22.91
N ILE A 6 -6.22 -8.32 23.84
CA ILE A 6 -4.81 -8.49 24.22
C ILE A 6 -4.75 -9.15 25.60
N LEU A 7 -3.98 -10.22 25.71
CA LEU A 7 -3.78 -11.04 26.90
C LEU A 7 -2.83 -10.31 27.89
N PHE A 8 -3.25 -10.18 29.15
CA PHE A 8 -2.41 -9.66 30.23
C PHE A 8 -1.45 -10.75 30.77
N LEU A 9 -0.15 -10.50 30.74
CA LEU A 9 0.85 -11.30 31.44
C LEU A 9 1.73 -10.36 32.27
N LEU A 10 1.43 -10.24 33.57
CA LEU A 10 2.22 -9.46 34.52
C LEU A 10 2.53 -10.29 35.77
N LEU A 11 3.80 -10.65 35.93
CA LEU A 11 4.43 -10.93 37.22
C LEU A 11 5.92 -10.55 37.10
N ILE A 12 6.29 -9.34 37.56
CA ILE A 12 7.70 -8.91 37.68
C ILE A 12 7.92 -8.37 39.11
N PRO A 13 9.03 -8.73 39.79
CA PRO A 13 9.30 -8.30 41.16
C PRO A 13 9.70 -6.82 41.22
N ILE A 14 9.25 -6.15 42.27
CA ILE A 14 9.40 -4.71 42.53
C ILE A 14 10.81 -4.41 43.03
N VAL A 15 11.64 -3.66 42.30
CA VAL A 15 12.79 -2.95 42.90
C VAL A 15 13.09 -1.61 42.19
N GLY A 16 12.86 -0.49 42.89
CA GLY A 16 13.41 0.85 42.58
C GLY A 16 12.36 1.94 42.33
N PHE A 17 12.51 3.11 42.98
CA PHE A 17 11.60 4.26 42.81
C PHE A 17 11.46 4.72 41.35
N GLY A 18 12.53 4.67 40.55
CA GLY A 18 12.48 5.00 39.11
C GLY A 18 11.68 4.00 38.28
N GLN A 19 11.68 2.71 38.65
CA GLN A 19 10.88 1.69 37.95
C GLN A 19 9.37 1.89 38.19
N LYS A 20 8.99 2.39 39.38
CA LYS A 20 7.59 2.73 39.69
C LYS A 20 7.07 3.90 38.86
N GLU A 21 7.91 4.88 38.56
CA GLU A 21 7.56 6.03 37.72
C GLU A 21 7.35 5.63 36.25
N TYR A 22 8.29 4.87 35.68
CA TYR A 22 8.15 4.40 34.29
C TYR A 22 6.94 3.49 34.10
N LEU A 23 6.65 2.60 35.06
CA LEU A 23 5.45 1.76 35.01
C LEU A 23 4.17 2.60 35.03
N SER A 24 4.13 3.67 35.83
CA SER A 24 2.98 4.58 35.86
C SER A 24 2.81 5.32 34.53
N GLU A 25 3.89 5.81 33.92
CA GLU A 25 3.83 6.46 32.60
C GLU A 25 3.40 5.47 31.51
N TYR A 26 3.86 4.22 31.56
CA TYR A 26 3.42 3.17 30.66
C TYR A 26 1.91 2.89 30.79
N GLN A 27 1.40 2.74 32.01
CA GLN A 27 -0.04 2.56 32.25
C GLN A 27 -0.89 3.74 31.76
N LYS A 28 -0.37 4.97 31.88
CA LYS A 28 -1.02 6.15 31.29
C LYS A 28 -1.06 6.07 29.76
N ALA A 29 0.03 5.65 29.13
CA ALA A 29 0.09 5.45 27.68
C ALA A 29 -0.92 4.40 27.20
N GLU A 30 -1.04 3.27 27.92
CA GLU A 30 -2.06 2.25 27.63
C GLU A 30 -3.48 2.77 27.83
N SER A 31 -3.74 3.56 28.88
CA SER A 31 -5.05 4.18 29.11
C SER A 31 -5.45 5.12 27.96
N LEU A 32 -4.49 5.89 27.44
CA LEU A 32 -4.69 6.74 26.26
C LEU A 32 -5.03 5.90 25.02
N LEU A 33 -4.28 4.81 24.79
CA LEU A 33 -4.52 3.89 23.68
C LEU A 33 -5.93 3.26 23.76
N ASN A 34 -6.32 2.77 24.93
CA ASN A 34 -7.65 2.19 25.16
C ASN A 34 -8.79 3.21 25.02
N SER A 35 -8.49 4.49 25.21
CA SER A 35 -9.44 5.60 25.01
C SER A 35 -9.38 6.18 23.59
N ASN A 36 -8.72 5.48 22.64
CA ASN A 36 -8.53 5.90 21.26
C ASN A 36 -7.80 7.24 21.06
N LYS A 37 -6.97 7.65 22.03
CA LYS A 37 -6.12 8.86 21.96
C LYS A 37 -4.75 8.49 21.41
N ILE A 38 -4.71 8.03 20.16
CA ILE A 38 -3.53 7.37 19.58
C ILE A 38 -2.31 8.30 19.49
N ASP A 39 -2.47 9.56 19.08
CA ASP A 39 -1.37 10.53 19.02
C ASP A 39 -0.71 10.74 20.39
N SER A 40 -1.53 10.89 21.45
CA SER A 40 -1.02 11.06 22.81
C SER A 40 -0.34 9.80 23.33
N ALA A 41 -0.89 8.62 23.01
CA ALA A 41 -0.28 7.35 23.36
C ALA A 41 1.09 7.19 22.67
N PHE A 42 1.20 7.51 21.38
CA PHE A 42 2.47 7.50 20.65
C PHE A 42 3.52 8.38 21.31
N VAL A 43 3.17 9.62 21.68
CA VAL A 43 4.09 10.53 22.37
C VAL A 43 4.64 9.90 23.64
N LYS A 44 3.76 9.31 24.46
CA LYS A 44 4.16 8.67 25.72
C LYS A 44 5.03 7.42 25.51
N PHE A 45 4.69 6.55 24.56
CA PHE A 45 5.54 5.40 24.24
C PHE A 45 6.89 5.81 23.66
N ASN A 46 6.95 6.90 22.89
CA ASN A 46 8.20 7.44 22.36
C ASN A 46 9.09 8.05 23.45
N GLU A 47 8.50 8.72 24.44
CA GLU A 47 9.22 9.20 25.63
C GLU A 47 9.80 8.02 26.42
N LEU A 48 8.97 6.99 26.71
CA LEU A 48 9.39 5.79 27.42
C LEU A 48 10.52 5.03 26.71
N GLU A 49 10.40 4.81 25.40
CA GLU A 49 11.44 4.13 24.61
C GLU A 49 12.80 4.84 24.69
N LYS A 50 12.81 6.18 24.76
CA LYS A 50 14.04 6.97 24.86
C LYS A 50 14.64 6.98 26.27
N SER A 51 13.81 6.85 27.30
CA SER A 51 14.23 6.97 28.70
C SER A 51 14.58 5.63 29.35
N LEU A 52 14.04 4.52 28.85
CA LEU A 52 14.24 3.19 29.43
C LEU A 52 15.56 2.54 28.99
N PRO A 53 16.28 1.87 29.91
CA PRO A 53 17.41 1.03 29.54
C PRO A 53 16.99 -0.10 28.59
N LYS A 54 17.80 -0.41 27.57
CA LYS A 54 17.49 -1.46 26.58
C LYS A 54 17.33 -2.86 27.16
N ASN A 55 17.94 -3.12 28.32
CA ASN A 55 17.84 -4.40 29.03
C ASN A 55 16.60 -4.48 29.95
N ASP A 56 15.83 -3.39 30.09
CA ASP A 56 14.57 -3.39 30.82
C ASP A 56 13.46 -4.03 29.96
N THR A 57 12.68 -4.95 30.52
CA THR A 57 11.54 -5.54 29.80
C THR A 57 10.52 -4.47 29.39
N LEU A 58 10.38 -3.39 30.16
CA LEU A 58 9.47 -2.29 29.84
C LEU A 58 9.89 -1.54 28.57
N TYR A 59 11.19 -1.53 28.23
CA TYR A 59 11.69 -0.96 26.97
C TYR A 59 11.09 -1.70 25.77
N GLN A 60 11.02 -3.04 25.84
CA GLN A 60 10.46 -3.85 24.76
C GLN A 60 8.98 -3.52 24.55
N TYR A 61 8.20 -3.42 25.63
CA TYR A 61 6.80 -3.02 25.54
C TYR A 61 6.64 -1.60 24.97
N ALA A 62 7.42 -0.63 25.46
CA ALA A 62 7.39 0.73 24.95
C ALA A 62 7.72 0.80 23.45
N LEU A 63 8.74 0.06 23.00
CA LEU A 63 9.14 -0.01 21.60
C LEU A 63 8.04 -0.65 20.73
N TRP A 64 7.45 -1.75 21.18
CA TRP A 64 6.36 -2.43 20.48
C TRP A 64 5.17 -1.49 20.25
N TYR A 65 4.70 -0.84 21.32
CA TYR A 65 3.55 0.05 21.23
C TYR A 65 3.86 1.37 20.52
N LYS A 66 5.10 1.87 20.60
CA LYS A 66 5.56 2.99 19.76
C LYS A 66 5.42 2.63 18.27
N VAL A 67 5.90 1.46 17.84
CA VAL A 67 5.79 1.01 16.45
C VAL A 67 4.32 0.84 16.04
N ALA A 68 3.51 0.21 16.89
CA ALA A 68 2.10 -0.01 16.61
C ALA A 68 1.33 1.32 16.45
N THR A 69 1.52 2.26 17.37
CA THR A 69 0.86 3.57 17.32
C THR A 69 1.37 4.41 16.14
N ALA A 70 2.67 4.43 15.86
CA ALA A 70 3.21 5.10 14.68
C ALA A 70 2.64 4.54 13.36
N THR A 71 2.53 3.21 13.26
CA THR A 71 1.94 2.56 12.08
C THR A 71 0.48 2.98 11.88
N HIS A 72 -0.30 3.01 12.97
CA HIS A 72 -1.70 3.44 12.91
C HIS A 72 -1.85 4.92 12.52
N LEU A 73 -1.03 5.80 13.07
CA LEU A 73 -1.03 7.22 12.72
C LEU A 73 -0.65 7.41 11.25
N GLN A 74 0.42 6.73 10.78
CA GLN A 74 0.81 6.73 9.39
C GLN A 74 -0.36 6.37 8.47
N GLU A 75 -1.05 5.27 8.77
CA GLU A 75 -2.20 4.81 8.00
C GLU A 75 -3.34 5.84 8.00
N THR A 76 -3.65 6.40 9.16
CA THR A 76 -4.69 7.42 9.33
C THR A 76 -4.42 8.65 8.46
N TYR A 77 -3.20 9.20 8.54
CA TYR A 77 -2.81 10.37 7.75
C TYR A 77 -2.76 10.06 6.24
N ARG A 78 -2.35 8.85 5.85
CA ARG A 78 -2.42 8.41 4.44
C ARG A 78 -3.84 8.48 3.91
N TYR A 79 -4.82 7.94 4.63
CA TYR A 79 -6.24 8.02 4.22
C TYR A 79 -6.81 9.44 4.26
N GLN A 80 -6.15 10.39 4.91
CA GLN A 80 -6.50 11.81 4.88
C GLN A 80 -5.74 12.58 3.79
N GLU A 81 -4.89 11.90 3.01
CA GLU A 81 -3.95 12.49 2.06
C GLU A 81 -2.95 13.48 2.68
N ASP A 82 -2.77 13.46 4.00
CA ASP A 82 -1.67 14.15 4.67
C ASP A 82 -0.41 13.29 4.58
N PHE A 83 0.17 13.27 3.38
CA PHE A 83 1.35 12.46 3.12
C PHE A 83 2.59 12.95 3.87
N THR A 84 2.61 14.20 4.35
CA THR A 84 3.71 14.74 5.17
C THR A 84 3.71 14.05 6.53
N GLN A 85 2.58 14.01 7.23
CA GLN A 85 2.48 13.30 8.51
C GLN A 85 2.58 11.78 8.30
N SER A 86 1.96 11.24 7.25
CA SER A 86 2.12 9.81 6.92
C SER A 86 3.60 9.44 6.78
N LEU A 87 4.38 10.21 6.00
CA LEU A 87 5.81 9.95 5.82
C LEU A 87 6.59 10.03 7.14
N LYS A 88 6.29 11.03 7.98
CA LYS A 88 6.92 11.20 9.30
C LYS A 88 6.69 9.96 10.16
N TYR A 89 5.44 9.53 10.33
CA TYR A 89 5.12 8.38 11.18
C TYR A 89 5.58 7.05 10.56
N ALA A 90 5.63 6.92 9.23
CA ALA A 90 6.21 5.77 8.56
C ALA A 90 7.72 5.62 8.89
N LYS A 91 8.46 6.73 8.91
CA LYS A 91 9.88 6.75 9.29
C LYS A 91 10.08 6.44 10.78
N GLU A 92 9.23 6.96 11.66
CA GLU A 92 9.24 6.62 13.10
C GLU A 92 8.97 5.13 13.33
N ALA A 93 7.98 4.56 12.63
CA ALA A 93 7.68 3.14 12.69
C ALA A 93 8.85 2.29 12.17
N LEU A 94 9.43 2.65 11.01
CA LEU A 94 10.59 1.95 10.47
C LEU A 94 11.79 1.99 11.42
N ASN A 95 12.10 3.13 12.03
CA ASN A 95 13.18 3.25 13.00
C ASN A 95 12.94 2.35 14.23
N GLY A 96 11.71 2.31 14.74
CA GLY A 96 11.34 1.41 15.83
C GLY A 96 11.44 -0.06 15.44
N ILE A 97 11.05 -0.41 14.22
CA ILE A 97 11.18 -1.79 13.69
C ILE A 97 12.65 -2.18 13.62
N GLU A 98 13.52 -1.32 13.08
CA GLU A 98 14.96 -1.60 12.97
C GLU A 98 15.60 -1.87 14.33
N LYS A 99 15.22 -1.12 15.37
CA LYS A 99 15.66 -1.38 16.76
C LYS A 99 15.11 -2.70 17.31
N GLY A 100 13.91 -3.09 16.88
CA GLY A 100 13.19 -4.25 17.40
C GLY A 100 13.55 -5.58 16.71
N ILE A 101 14.20 -5.57 15.55
CA ILE A 101 14.58 -6.81 14.82
C ILE A 101 15.45 -7.74 15.67
N GLU A 102 16.35 -7.19 16.51
CA GLU A 102 17.22 -7.99 17.39
C GLU A 102 16.53 -8.42 18.69
N ILE A 103 15.32 -7.91 18.96
CA ILE A 103 14.61 -8.04 20.24
C ILE A 103 13.39 -8.96 20.10
N PHE A 104 12.70 -8.85 18.98
CA PHE A 104 11.45 -9.56 18.70
C PHE A 104 11.64 -10.67 17.67
N ASP A 105 10.54 -11.36 17.37
CA ASP A 105 10.52 -12.48 16.45
C ASP A 105 10.60 -12.06 14.96
N GLU A 106 10.70 -13.08 14.09
CA GLU A 106 10.73 -12.89 12.65
C GLU A 106 9.45 -12.24 12.10
N GLU A 107 8.30 -12.49 12.73
CA GLU A 107 7.03 -11.85 12.35
C GLU A 107 7.06 -10.35 12.57
N PHE A 108 7.67 -9.88 13.66
CA PHE A 108 7.92 -8.46 13.85
C PHE A 108 8.88 -7.91 12.78
N ALA A 109 9.97 -8.63 12.50
CA ALA A 109 10.97 -8.19 11.50
C ALA A 109 10.37 -8.01 10.10
N LYS A 110 9.41 -8.85 9.69
CA LYS A 110 8.69 -8.74 8.40
C LYS A 110 8.01 -7.38 8.21
N ARG A 111 7.60 -6.70 9.29
CA ARG A 111 6.97 -5.36 9.24
C ARG A 111 7.85 -4.31 8.55
N LYS A 112 9.17 -4.51 8.52
CA LYS A 112 10.13 -3.62 7.86
C LYS A 112 9.72 -3.33 6.41
N PHE A 113 9.44 -4.36 5.63
CA PHE A 113 9.15 -4.20 4.19
C PHE A 113 7.76 -3.58 3.95
N PHE A 114 6.80 -3.83 4.83
CA PHE A 114 5.53 -3.10 4.81
C PHE A 114 5.74 -1.60 5.06
N MET A 115 6.67 -1.21 5.95
CA MET A 115 6.98 0.21 6.17
C MET A 115 7.81 0.83 5.04
N VAL A 116 8.77 0.11 4.46
CA VAL A 116 9.48 0.54 3.23
C VAL A 116 8.49 0.90 2.13
N LYS A 117 7.52 0.01 1.89
CA LYS A 117 6.41 0.25 0.96
C LYS A 117 5.57 1.48 1.33
N ASN A 118 5.20 1.64 2.60
CA ASN A 118 4.38 2.78 3.03
C ASN A 118 5.13 4.12 2.93
N ILE A 119 6.45 4.14 3.14
CA ILE A 119 7.30 5.32 2.91
C ILE A 119 7.32 5.69 1.42
N MET A 120 7.44 4.70 0.53
CA MET A 120 7.36 4.92 -0.92
C MET A 120 6.00 5.52 -1.30
N VAL A 121 4.88 4.96 -0.81
CA VAL A 121 3.52 5.51 -1.03
C VAL A 121 3.42 6.97 -0.59
N ALA A 122 3.97 7.31 0.58
CA ALA A 122 3.93 8.68 1.07
C ALA A 122 4.76 9.64 0.19
N ASN A 123 5.92 9.21 -0.33
CA ASN A 123 6.71 10.03 -1.25
C ASN A 123 6.00 10.26 -2.58
N TYR A 124 5.38 9.23 -3.16
CA TYR A 124 4.55 9.37 -4.37
C TYR A 124 3.32 10.25 -4.14
N GLY A 125 2.71 10.17 -2.95
CA GLY A 125 1.63 11.06 -2.52
C GLY A 125 2.06 12.53 -2.42
N LEU A 126 3.32 12.79 -2.04
CA LEU A 126 3.96 14.11 -2.01
C LEU A 126 4.50 14.57 -3.37
N CYS A 127 4.31 13.78 -4.45
CA CYS A 127 4.94 13.99 -5.75
C CYS A 127 6.48 14.05 -5.68
N ASN A 128 7.09 13.47 -4.65
CA ASN A 128 8.53 13.31 -4.53
C ASN A 128 8.97 11.98 -5.19
N TYR A 129 8.79 11.90 -6.51
CA TYR A 129 9.00 10.68 -7.28
C TYR A 129 10.44 10.17 -7.21
N GLU A 130 11.42 11.08 -7.20
CA GLU A 130 12.84 10.69 -7.10
C GLU A 130 13.14 9.92 -5.80
N GLU A 131 12.66 10.43 -4.67
CA GLU A 131 12.81 9.72 -3.39
C GLU A 131 11.95 8.45 -3.38
N GLY A 132 10.74 8.51 -3.94
CA GLY A 132 9.88 7.34 -4.12
C GLY A 132 10.57 6.18 -4.84
N GLU A 133 11.25 6.45 -5.96
CA GLU A 133 12.01 5.44 -6.71
C GLU A 133 13.14 4.83 -5.87
N LYS A 134 13.86 5.62 -5.07
CA LYS A 134 14.88 5.07 -4.14
C LYS A 134 14.30 4.07 -3.14
N TRP A 135 13.05 4.27 -2.68
CA TRP A 135 12.37 3.30 -1.81
C TRP A 135 11.82 2.10 -2.57
N LYS A 136 11.38 2.29 -3.82
CA LYS A 136 10.98 1.21 -4.72
C LYS A 136 12.15 0.30 -5.08
N GLU A 137 13.34 0.84 -5.33
CA GLU A 137 14.56 0.06 -5.54
C GLU A 137 14.85 -0.89 -4.37
N LYS A 138 14.64 -0.45 -3.12
CA LYS A 138 14.78 -1.32 -1.94
C LYS A 138 13.77 -2.47 -1.95
N MET A 139 12.55 -2.24 -2.45
CA MET A 139 11.54 -3.29 -2.62
C MET A 139 11.97 -4.30 -3.69
N TYR A 140 12.55 -3.85 -4.80
CA TYR A 140 13.09 -4.75 -5.84
C TYR A 140 14.32 -5.53 -5.37
N GLN A 141 15.26 -4.89 -4.67
CA GLN A 141 16.40 -5.56 -4.06
C GLN A 141 15.96 -6.63 -3.05
N ALA A 142 14.94 -6.33 -2.22
CA ALA A 142 14.36 -7.30 -1.30
C ALA A 142 13.70 -8.48 -2.03
N LYS A 143 13.04 -8.23 -3.18
CA LYS A 143 12.50 -9.29 -4.03
C LYS A 143 13.60 -10.19 -4.59
N GLU A 144 14.67 -9.60 -5.14
CA GLU A 144 15.79 -10.33 -5.72
C GLU A 144 16.53 -11.19 -4.67
N ASN A 145 16.56 -10.72 -3.42
CA ASN A 145 17.12 -11.46 -2.28
C ASN A 145 16.14 -12.47 -1.65
N ASN A 146 14.89 -12.59 -2.14
CA ASN A 146 13.84 -13.44 -1.59
C ASN A 146 13.55 -13.22 -0.09
N ILE A 147 13.60 -11.97 0.37
CA ILE A 147 13.37 -11.60 1.79
C ILE A 147 12.05 -10.86 2.02
N LEU A 148 11.22 -10.72 0.98
CA LEU A 148 9.90 -10.11 1.11
C LEU A 148 8.92 -11.09 1.79
N PRO A 149 8.09 -10.61 2.74
CA PRO A 149 7.04 -11.42 3.34
C PRO A 149 5.89 -11.68 2.36
N GLU A 150 5.14 -12.74 2.64
CA GLU A 150 3.89 -13.05 1.94
C GLU A 150 2.95 -11.84 1.92
N GLY A 151 2.29 -11.64 0.78
CA GLY A 151 1.33 -10.56 0.57
C GLY A 151 1.96 -9.28 0.01
N ILE A 152 3.29 -9.19 -0.02
CA ILE A 152 4.04 -8.17 -0.80
C ILE A 152 5.16 -8.76 -1.64
N ASP A 153 5.27 -10.08 -1.72
CA ASP A 153 6.31 -10.80 -2.46
C ASP A 153 6.01 -10.89 -3.97
N GLN A 154 4.76 -10.74 -4.40
CA GLN A 154 4.37 -10.78 -5.81
C GLN A 154 4.16 -9.40 -6.42
N PHE A 155 3.61 -8.49 -5.62
CA PHE A 155 3.30 -7.11 -5.97
C PHE A 155 3.24 -6.27 -4.71
N PHE A 156 3.28 -4.94 -4.85
CA PHE A 156 3.16 -4.02 -3.73
C PHE A 156 2.37 -2.78 -4.15
N ASN A 157 1.64 -2.17 -3.22
CA ASN A 157 1.04 -0.85 -3.48
C ASN A 157 2.10 0.24 -3.36
N TYR A 158 2.12 1.15 -4.32
CA TYR A 158 3.11 2.23 -4.42
C TYR A 158 2.50 3.62 -4.47
N ASP A 159 1.21 3.73 -4.79
CA ASP A 159 0.52 5.02 -4.84
C ASP A 159 -0.85 4.92 -4.17
N PHE A 160 -1.29 6.06 -3.64
CA PHE A 160 -2.61 6.29 -3.10
C PHE A 160 -3.00 7.74 -3.33
N PHE A 161 -4.26 7.96 -3.71
CA PHE A 161 -4.88 9.28 -3.68
C PHE A 161 -6.40 9.14 -3.70
N LYS A 162 -7.09 10.23 -3.36
CA LYS A 162 -8.54 10.34 -3.51
C LYS A 162 -8.89 11.10 -4.78
N PHE A 163 -10.02 10.72 -5.35
CA PHE A 163 -10.64 11.43 -6.44
C PHE A 163 -12.14 11.47 -6.19
N GLU A 164 -12.65 12.66 -5.82
CA GLU A 164 -14.03 12.82 -5.38
C GLU A 164 -14.34 11.88 -4.20
N ASP A 165 -15.36 11.03 -4.33
CA ASP A 165 -15.81 10.03 -3.37
C ASP A 165 -15.10 8.67 -3.52
N LYS A 166 -13.96 8.63 -4.22
CA LYS A 166 -13.24 7.40 -4.56
C LYS A 166 -11.85 7.35 -3.94
N ASN A 167 -11.47 6.15 -3.48
CA ASN A 167 -10.11 5.80 -3.10
C ASN A 167 -9.43 5.08 -4.28
N ILE A 168 -8.22 5.53 -4.61
CA ILE A 168 -7.47 5.05 -5.76
C ILE A 168 -6.16 4.44 -5.27
N TRP A 169 -5.96 3.14 -5.51
CA TRP A 169 -4.77 2.41 -5.08
C TRP A 169 -3.95 1.93 -6.27
N GLY A 170 -2.70 2.38 -6.38
CA GLY A 170 -1.74 1.91 -7.40
C GLY A 170 -0.90 0.75 -6.87
N TYR A 171 -0.90 -0.38 -7.60
CA TYR A 171 -0.11 -1.57 -7.32
C TYR A 171 0.80 -1.92 -8.48
N GLU A 172 2.03 -2.34 -8.19
CA GLU A 172 3.01 -2.76 -9.18
C GLU A 172 3.41 -4.21 -8.96
N TRP A 173 3.48 -4.98 -10.04
CA TRP A 173 3.97 -6.35 -10.05
C TRP A 173 5.47 -6.38 -10.37
N TYR A 174 6.21 -7.27 -9.70
CA TYR A 174 7.65 -7.47 -9.92
C TYR A 174 7.99 -8.10 -11.27
N ALA A 175 7.00 -8.52 -12.06
CA ALA A 175 7.21 -9.05 -13.39
C ALA A 175 8.00 -8.06 -14.25
N LYS A 176 9.04 -8.59 -14.92
CA LYS A 176 9.90 -7.86 -15.87
C LYS A 176 9.41 -8.15 -17.29
N LEU A 177 9.59 -7.18 -18.19
CA LEU A 177 9.19 -7.33 -19.59
C LEU A 177 10.01 -8.46 -20.25
N PRO A 178 9.37 -9.47 -20.86
CA PRO A 178 10.11 -10.53 -21.56
C PRO A 178 10.70 -10.00 -22.86
N LYS A 179 11.90 -10.50 -23.23
CA LYS A 179 12.50 -10.22 -24.55
C LYS A 179 11.57 -10.62 -25.70
N ASN A 180 10.90 -11.77 -25.56
CA ASN A 180 9.87 -12.22 -26.49
C ASN A 180 8.48 -11.83 -25.96
N ARG A 181 7.86 -10.80 -26.55
CA ARG A 181 6.53 -10.30 -26.13
C ARG A 181 5.37 -11.26 -26.44
N PHE A 182 5.63 -12.38 -27.10
CA PHE A 182 4.63 -13.43 -27.34
C PHE A 182 4.77 -14.62 -26.38
N SER A 183 5.77 -14.66 -25.50
CA SER A 183 6.01 -15.81 -24.62
C SER A 183 5.12 -15.86 -23.38
N THR A 184 4.62 -14.71 -22.92
CA THR A 184 3.77 -14.60 -21.73
C THR A 184 2.94 -13.32 -21.81
N SER A 185 1.94 -13.18 -20.95
CA SER A 185 1.16 -11.95 -20.77
C SER A 185 1.13 -11.59 -19.29
N PHE A 186 1.27 -10.31 -18.96
CA PHE A 186 1.15 -9.86 -17.58
C PHE A 186 0.67 -8.41 -17.49
N THR A 187 0.16 -8.07 -16.31
CA THR A 187 -0.14 -6.69 -15.92
C THR A 187 1.04 -6.15 -15.13
N LYS A 188 1.61 -5.01 -15.55
CA LYS A 188 2.70 -4.37 -14.82
C LYS A 188 2.21 -3.57 -13.63
N VAL A 189 1.15 -2.78 -13.84
CA VAL A 189 0.52 -1.94 -12.82
C VAL A 189 -0.99 -2.10 -12.84
N ILE A 190 -1.63 -2.10 -11.67
CA ILE A 190 -3.08 -1.98 -11.54
C ILE A 190 -3.40 -0.80 -10.64
N TYR A 191 -4.29 0.08 -11.11
CA TYR A 191 -5.02 1.00 -10.24
C TYR A 191 -6.40 0.42 -9.92
N TYR A 192 -6.65 0.18 -8.65
CA TYR A 192 -7.97 -0.19 -8.16
C TYR A 192 -8.74 1.07 -7.78
N VAL A 193 -9.98 1.15 -8.24
CA VAL A 193 -10.88 2.28 -7.97
C VAL A 193 -11.99 1.79 -7.06
N TYR A 194 -12.05 2.33 -5.84
CA TYR A 194 -13.06 2.00 -4.85
C TYR A 194 -13.97 3.19 -4.59
N SER A 195 -15.25 2.94 -4.36
CA SER A 195 -16.10 3.89 -3.64
C SER A 195 -15.70 3.94 -2.16
N THR A 196 -16.09 5.01 -1.47
CA THR A 196 -15.74 5.24 -0.06
C THR A 196 -16.94 5.12 0.88
N ASN A 197 -16.69 4.63 2.09
CA ASN A 197 -17.61 4.73 3.22
C ASN A 197 -17.63 6.17 3.78
N PRO A 198 -18.63 6.54 4.62
CA PRO A 198 -18.65 7.86 5.27
C PRO A 198 -17.42 8.17 6.13
N ASP A 199 -16.71 7.15 6.63
CA ASP A 199 -15.47 7.29 7.38
C ASP A 199 -14.21 7.39 6.49
N GLY A 200 -14.38 7.36 5.16
CA GLY A 200 -13.31 7.45 4.17
C GLY A 200 -12.61 6.13 3.84
N SER A 201 -13.00 5.02 4.46
CA SER A 201 -12.47 3.69 4.14
C SER A 201 -13.02 3.14 2.81
N ASP A 202 -12.31 2.17 2.23
CA ASP A 202 -12.74 1.49 1.00
C ASP A 202 -14.09 0.76 1.21
N LYS A 203 -14.99 0.87 0.23
CA LYS A 203 -16.29 0.20 0.24
C LYS A 203 -16.41 -0.84 -0.89
N ASP A 204 -16.85 -0.42 -2.08
CA ASP A 204 -17.07 -1.30 -3.23
C ASP A 204 -16.02 -1.02 -4.31
N GLN A 205 -15.36 -2.07 -4.82
CA GLN A 205 -14.47 -1.95 -5.99
C GLN A 205 -15.31 -1.65 -7.24
N LEU A 206 -15.14 -0.47 -7.81
CA LEU A 206 -15.92 -0.01 -8.97
C LEU A 206 -15.35 -0.55 -10.28
N TYR A 207 -14.03 -0.44 -10.47
CA TYR A 207 -13.32 -0.95 -11.66
C TYR A 207 -11.82 -0.94 -11.40
N ARG A 208 -11.06 -1.49 -12.37
CA ARG A 208 -9.60 -1.50 -12.37
C ARG A 208 -9.06 -0.85 -13.64
N LEU A 209 -7.92 -0.18 -13.54
CA LEU A 209 -7.13 0.28 -14.69
C LEU A 209 -5.84 -0.53 -14.72
N HIS A 210 -5.68 -1.36 -15.74
CA HIS A 210 -4.54 -2.24 -15.90
C HIS A 210 -3.55 -1.63 -16.90
N VAL A 211 -2.30 -1.48 -16.51
CA VAL A 211 -1.19 -1.21 -17.44
C VAL A 211 -0.66 -2.56 -17.90
N LEU A 212 -1.13 -3.00 -19.07
CA LEU A 212 -0.89 -4.32 -19.63
C LEU A 212 0.29 -4.32 -20.58
N MET A 213 1.04 -5.43 -20.60
CA MET A 213 2.04 -5.66 -21.63
C MET A 213 1.39 -5.64 -23.03
N PHE A 214 1.96 -4.86 -23.94
CA PHE A 214 1.49 -4.81 -25.33
C PHE A 214 2.05 -5.98 -26.13
N HIS A 215 1.15 -6.78 -26.70
CA HIS A 215 1.50 -7.89 -27.59
C HIS A 215 1.60 -7.40 -29.04
N GLY A 216 2.77 -6.90 -29.41
CA GLY A 216 3.07 -6.51 -30.79
C GLY A 216 4.49 -6.00 -30.93
N THR A 217 4.98 -5.96 -32.16
CA THR A 217 6.20 -5.24 -32.54
C THR A 217 5.88 -3.76 -32.63
N ASN A 218 6.29 -3.00 -31.62
CA ASN A 218 6.10 -1.57 -31.55
C ASN A 218 7.22 -0.93 -30.74
N ASP A 219 7.94 0.00 -31.35
CA ASP A 219 9.06 0.70 -30.73
C ASP A 219 8.61 1.93 -29.92
N ASN A 220 7.34 2.32 -30.00
CA ASN A 220 6.82 3.53 -29.34
C ASN A 220 6.35 3.27 -27.91
N PHE A 221 5.88 2.06 -27.58
CA PHE A 221 5.44 1.73 -26.23
C PHE A 221 5.52 0.23 -25.93
N ASP A 222 5.59 -0.08 -24.64
CA ASP A 222 5.73 -1.42 -24.09
C ASP A 222 4.47 -1.87 -23.35
N TYR A 223 3.74 -0.88 -22.80
CA TYR A 223 2.48 -1.10 -22.11
C TYR A 223 1.36 -0.17 -22.61
N VAL A 224 0.13 -0.61 -22.40
CA VAL A 224 -1.08 0.17 -22.68
C VAL A 224 -2.08 0.03 -21.54
N MET A 225 -2.84 1.08 -21.26
CA MET A 225 -3.90 1.03 -20.25
C MET A 225 -5.15 0.31 -20.78
N ASP A 226 -5.75 -0.52 -19.92
CA ASP A 226 -6.99 -1.23 -20.15
C ASP A 226 -7.92 -0.99 -18.95
N LYS A 227 -9.12 -0.47 -19.19
CA LYS A 227 -10.13 -0.31 -18.15
C LYS A 227 -10.93 -1.60 -18.04
N ARG A 228 -11.06 -2.15 -16.83
CA ARG A 228 -11.79 -3.40 -16.56
C ARG A 228 -12.88 -3.20 -15.52
N LEU A 229 -14.10 -3.53 -15.89
CA LEU A 229 -15.29 -3.57 -15.05
C LEU A 229 -15.70 -5.03 -14.87
N GLU A 230 -15.70 -5.51 -13.64
CA GLU A 230 -16.11 -6.87 -13.29
C GLU A 230 -17.48 -6.81 -12.60
N THR A 231 -18.41 -7.66 -13.04
CA THR A 231 -19.72 -7.87 -12.42
C THR A 231 -19.84 -9.35 -12.03
N ALA A 232 -20.92 -9.73 -11.36
CA ALA A 232 -21.13 -11.12 -10.94
C ALA A 232 -21.15 -12.12 -12.12
N THR A 233 -21.47 -11.67 -13.34
CA THR A 233 -21.68 -12.54 -14.51
C THR A 233 -20.83 -12.17 -15.72
N GLU A 234 -20.30 -10.94 -15.76
CA GLU A 234 -19.60 -10.39 -16.92
C GLU A 234 -18.36 -9.59 -16.53
N ASP A 235 -17.30 -9.74 -17.32
CA ASP A 235 -16.12 -8.88 -17.32
C ASP A 235 -16.10 -8.04 -18.60
N VAL A 236 -16.24 -6.73 -18.46
CA VAL A 236 -16.11 -5.78 -19.58
C VAL A 236 -14.75 -5.11 -19.49
N SER A 237 -13.94 -5.23 -20.54
CA SER A 237 -12.64 -4.55 -20.64
C SER A 237 -12.54 -3.70 -21.90
N GLY A 238 -11.68 -2.70 -21.88
CA GLY A 238 -11.43 -1.86 -23.05
C GLY A 238 -10.09 -1.16 -23.00
N THR A 239 -9.31 -1.36 -24.05
CA THR A 239 -8.00 -0.74 -24.23
C THR A 239 -8.16 0.75 -24.53
N LEU A 240 -7.32 1.57 -23.88
CA LEU A 240 -7.22 3.01 -24.07
C LEU A 240 -5.86 3.33 -24.69
N TYR A 241 -5.76 3.31 -26.03
CA TYR A 241 -4.49 3.50 -26.75
C TYR A 241 -3.91 4.92 -26.62
N ALA A 242 -4.70 5.88 -26.14
CA ALA A 242 -4.21 7.20 -25.75
C ALA A 242 -3.24 7.14 -24.55
N TYR A 243 -3.29 6.07 -23.74
CA TYR A 243 -2.51 5.93 -22.51
C TYR A 243 -1.54 4.75 -22.65
N THR A 244 -0.32 5.08 -23.11
CA THR A 244 0.76 4.12 -23.34
C THR A 244 2.00 4.48 -22.53
N TYR A 245 2.83 3.47 -22.26
CA TYR A 245 4.00 3.58 -21.38
C TYR A 245 5.17 2.75 -21.89
N LYS A 246 6.38 3.17 -21.51
CA LYS A 246 7.63 2.43 -21.72
C LYS A 246 7.90 1.44 -20.59
N GLU A 247 8.89 0.56 -20.78
CA GLU A 247 9.36 -0.40 -19.77
C GLU A 247 9.66 0.30 -18.45
N ASP A 248 10.41 1.41 -18.52
CA ASP A 248 10.59 2.35 -17.44
C ASP A 248 9.40 3.32 -17.42
N ILE A 249 8.43 3.01 -16.56
CA ILE A 249 7.17 3.74 -16.47
C ILE A 249 7.42 5.07 -15.75
N ASP A 250 7.09 6.18 -16.42
CA ASP A 250 6.92 7.47 -15.76
C ASP A 250 5.66 7.44 -14.89
N PHE A 251 5.85 7.31 -13.57
CA PHE A 251 4.75 7.21 -12.61
C PHE A 251 4.04 8.54 -12.35
N GLU A 252 4.68 9.68 -12.61
CA GLU A 252 4.01 10.97 -12.57
C GLU A 252 3.00 11.08 -13.71
N LYS A 253 3.46 10.78 -14.93
CA LYS A 253 2.58 10.70 -16.11
C LYS A 253 1.44 9.70 -15.88
N LEU A 254 1.75 8.48 -15.42
CA LEU A 254 0.74 7.45 -15.17
C LEU A 254 -0.32 7.91 -14.15
N LYS A 255 0.07 8.57 -13.05
CA LYS A 255 -0.89 9.10 -12.07
C LYS A 255 -1.80 10.16 -12.68
N ASN A 256 -1.25 11.04 -13.51
CA ASN A 256 -2.02 12.07 -14.21
C ASN A 256 -2.99 11.45 -15.23
N ASP A 257 -2.54 10.48 -16.02
CA ASP A 257 -3.38 9.74 -16.97
C ASP A 257 -4.53 9.03 -16.25
N VAL A 258 -4.27 8.39 -15.09
CA VAL A 258 -5.32 7.79 -14.27
C VAL A 258 -6.34 8.85 -13.86
N LYS A 259 -5.91 10.00 -13.34
CA LYS A 259 -6.83 11.10 -12.98
C LYS A 259 -7.65 11.59 -14.16
N GLU A 260 -7.12 11.58 -15.38
CA GLU A 260 -7.91 11.89 -16.58
C GLU A 260 -8.97 10.82 -16.86
N VAL A 261 -8.60 9.55 -16.78
CA VAL A 261 -9.54 8.42 -16.94
C VAL A 261 -10.67 8.47 -15.90
N LEU A 262 -10.37 8.89 -14.67
CA LEU A 262 -11.37 9.04 -13.60
C LEU A 262 -12.41 10.14 -13.88
N LYS A 263 -12.12 11.14 -14.73
CA LYS A 263 -13.09 12.18 -15.11
C LYS A 263 -14.24 11.65 -15.99
N GLY A 264 -14.20 10.40 -16.42
CA GLY A 264 -15.35 9.68 -17.01
C GLY A 264 -15.66 9.95 -18.48
N ASN A 265 -14.96 10.88 -19.14
CA ASN A 265 -15.24 11.28 -20.52
C ASN A 265 -14.60 10.39 -21.61
N LEU A 266 -14.09 9.21 -21.23
CA LEU A 266 -13.26 8.39 -22.10
C LEU A 266 -13.95 7.07 -22.44
N GLU A 267 -14.41 6.97 -23.67
CA GLU A 267 -14.78 5.69 -24.26
C GLU A 267 -13.53 4.94 -24.73
N PRO A 268 -13.34 3.68 -24.29
CA PRO A 268 -12.28 2.81 -24.77
C PRO A 268 -12.29 2.66 -26.30
N ASP A 269 -11.12 2.51 -26.90
CA ASP A 269 -10.98 2.28 -28.34
C ASP A 269 -11.43 0.85 -28.74
N THR A 270 -11.45 -0.05 -27.76
CA THR A 270 -11.93 -1.42 -27.91
C THR A 270 -12.87 -1.76 -26.77
N LYS A 271 -13.83 -2.65 -27.01
CA LYS A 271 -14.67 -3.24 -25.97
C LYS A 271 -14.62 -4.75 -26.09
N ARG A 272 -14.24 -5.42 -25.01
CA ARG A 272 -14.26 -6.87 -24.87
C ARG A 272 -15.21 -7.22 -23.76
N THR A 273 -16.17 -8.10 -24.02
CA THR A 273 -17.11 -8.61 -23.00
C THR A 273 -16.85 -10.09 -22.86
N MET A 274 -16.52 -10.53 -21.64
CA MET A 274 -16.38 -11.93 -21.30
C MET A 274 -17.56 -12.34 -20.43
N THR A 275 -18.36 -13.30 -20.88
CA THR A 275 -19.50 -13.84 -20.13
C THR A 275 -19.18 -15.27 -19.73
N LYS A 276 -19.34 -15.59 -18.44
CA LYS A 276 -19.24 -16.97 -17.94
C LYS A 276 -20.65 -17.59 -17.93
N ASP A 277 -20.82 -18.72 -18.61
CA ASP A 277 -22.06 -19.48 -18.52
C ASP A 277 -22.13 -20.30 -17.21
N LYS A 278 -23.29 -20.92 -16.96
CA LYS A 278 -23.54 -21.72 -15.74
C LYS A 278 -22.64 -22.96 -15.62
N ASP A 279 -22.04 -23.39 -16.72
CA ASP A 279 -21.14 -24.55 -16.79
C ASP A 279 -19.66 -24.13 -16.74
N GLY A 280 -19.38 -22.83 -16.57
CA GLY A 280 -18.04 -22.26 -16.50
C GLY A 280 -17.36 -22.05 -17.86
N LYS A 281 -18.05 -22.23 -19.00
CA LYS A 281 -17.50 -21.86 -20.31
C LYS A 281 -17.54 -20.35 -20.47
N VAL A 282 -16.48 -19.84 -21.08
CA VAL A 282 -16.29 -18.39 -21.30
C VAL A 282 -16.58 -18.06 -22.76
N LYS A 283 -17.53 -17.15 -22.99
CA LYS A 283 -17.75 -16.51 -24.29
C LYS A 283 -17.07 -15.15 -24.30
N ILE A 284 -16.38 -14.81 -25.39
CA ILE A 284 -15.69 -13.52 -25.55
C ILE A 284 -16.26 -12.82 -26.79
N ASP A 285 -16.82 -11.63 -26.61
CA ASP A 285 -17.28 -10.75 -27.68
C ASP A 285 -16.36 -9.52 -27.76
N VAL A 286 -15.86 -9.20 -28.97
CA VAL A 286 -14.90 -8.09 -29.20
C VAL A 286 -15.48 -7.08 -30.19
N GLN A 287 -15.43 -5.80 -29.83
CA GLN A 287 -15.87 -4.67 -30.64
C GLN A 287 -14.74 -3.63 -30.74
N LEU A 288 -14.56 -3.08 -31.94
CA LEU A 288 -13.65 -1.96 -32.20
C LEU A 288 -14.47 -0.68 -32.29
N ASN A 289 -14.16 0.31 -31.47
CA ASN A 289 -14.81 1.61 -31.50
C ASN A 289 -14.04 2.49 -32.49
N ASN A 290 -14.45 2.47 -33.76
CA ASN A 290 -13.87 3.35 -34.79
C ASN A 290 -14.19 4.81 -34.46
N LYS A 291 -13.28 5.52 -33.79
CA LYS A 291 -13.29 6.98 -33.81
C LYS A 291 -12.82 7.41 -35.21
N LYS A 292 -13.71 8.05 -35.98
CA LYS A 292 -13.29 8.88 -37.10
C LYS A 292 -12.44 10.01 -36.51
N HIS A 293 -11.13 9.94 -36.71
CA HIS A 293 -10.21 11.04 -36.44
C HIS A 293 -10.48 12.21 -37.40
#